data_AF-A0A429SP29-F1
#
_entry.id   AF-A0A429SP29-F1
#
_cell.length_a   1.000
_cell.length_b   1.000
_cell.length_c   1.000
_cell.angle_alpha   90.00
_cell.angle_beta   90.00
_cell.angle_gamma   90.00
#
_symmetry.space_group_name_H-M   'P 1'
#
loop_
_entity.id
_entity.type
_entity.pdbx_description
1 polymer ?
#
loop_
_entity_poly.entity_id
_entity_poly.type
_entity_poly.pdbx_seq_one_letter_code
_entity_poly.pdbx_strand_id
1 'polypeptide(L)'
;MNQALRRALADANMTEAQLAERCGVDAKTVARWITEPGRIPHARHRWAACEALGEEEQDLWPTAIRSALTTGPNRELVQVYPYRSAAPTSLWRTLITKAQRELFFAGYTNYFLWLEQANLSAALRRKAQAGCRIRFLVGDPASPVTAAREEEEGVPLTLSTRIAVTLAELAKLRDVPAVEGRFETGHVGLSVFRFDDEMLVTPHLTRKVGHDSPMMHLRRCQADGMFDRFAAHVEELWSRGRDIPEGGGDGQA
;
A
#
# COMPACT_ATOMS: atom_id res chain seq x y z
N MET A 1 5.05 23.62 -10.44
CA MET A 1 6.09 24.32 -11.21
C MET A 1 7.33 23.45 -11.28
N ASN A 2 7.81 23.12 -12.48
CA ASN A 2 9.04 22.38 -12.72
C ASN A 2 10.24 23.33 -12.64
N GLN A 3 10.93 23.34 -11.49
CA GLN A 3 12.08 24.22 -11.29
C GLN A 3 13.32 23.75 -12.04
N ALA A 4 13.48 22.44 -12.29
CA ALA A 4 14.62 21.88 -13.00
C ALA A 4 14.63 22.35 -14.46
N LEU A 5 13.49 22.22 -15.16
CA LEU A 5 13.36 22.69 -16.54
C LEU A 5 13.59 24.20 -16.68
N ARG A 6 13.17 25.00 -15.69
CA ARG A 6 13.41 26.45 -15.69
C ARG A 6 14.91 26.78 -15.53
N ARG A 7 15.62 26.04 -14.67
CA ARG A 7 17.07 26.22 -14.48
C ARG A 7 17.83 25.85 -15.75
N ALA A 8 17.54 24.68 -16.32
CA ALA A 8 18.15 24.23 -17.57
C ALA A 8 17.98 25.22 -18.72
N LEU A 9 16.81 25.85 -18.86
CA LEU A 9 16.60 26.93 -19.84
C LEU A 9 17.52 28.14 -19.59
N ALA A 10 17.69 28.54 -18.33
CA ALA A 10 18.56 29.65 -17.97
C ALA A 10 20.04 29.31 -18.20
N ASP A 11 20.46 28.10 -17.81
CA ASP A 11 21.84 27.62 -17.95
C ASP A 11 22.23 27.45 -19.43
N ALA A 12 21.29 27.00 -20.27
CA ALA A 12 21.45 26.93 -21.73
C ALA A 12 21.26 28.29 -22.44
N ASN A 13 20.94 29.36 -21.72
CA ASN A 13 20.59 30.69 -22.25
C ASN A 13 19.50 30.62 -23.36
N MET A 14 18.49 29.78 -23.14
CA MET A 14 17.39 29.53 -24.06
C MET A 14 16.06 30.09 -23.52
N THR A 15 15.27 30.66 -24.43
CA THR A 15 13.88 31.07 -24.15
C THR A 15 12.91 29.92 -24.35
N GLU A 16 11.72 30.02 -23.73
CA GLU A 16 10.64 29.04 -23.93
C GLU A 16 10.25 28.87 -25.41
N ALA A 17 10.29 29.95 -26.20
CA ALA A 17 10.01 29.92 -27.63
C ALA A 17 11.08 29.16 -28.43
N GLN A 18 12.36 29.35 -28.11
CA GLN A 18 13.45 28.62 -28.76
C GLN A 18 13.41 27.12 -28.44
N LEU A 19 13.08 26.76 -27.20
CA LEU A 19 12.90 25.35 -26.83
C LEU A 19 11.67 24.75 -27.53
N ALA A 20 10.59 25.52 -27.67
CA ALA A 20 9.37 25.08 -28.36
C ALA A 20 9.65 24.76 -29.84
N GLU A 21 10.43 25.60 -30.51
CA GLU A 21 10.89 25.38 -31.89
C GLU A 21 11.70 24.08 -32.01
N ARG A 22 12.68 23.88 -31.12
CA ARG A 22 13.49 22.63 -31.07
C ARG A 22 12.64 21.39 -30.82
N CYS A 23 11.60 21.52 -30.00
CA CYS A 23 10.70 20.42 -29.65
C CYS A 23 9.56 20.19 -30.65
N GLY A 24 9.39 21.07 -31.65
CA GLY A 24 8.27 21.02 -32.60
C GLY A 24 6.90 21.23 -31.94
N VAL A 25 6.82 22.06 -30.91
CA VAL A 25 5.58 22.38 -30.17
C VAL A 25 5.37 23.89 -30.09
N ASP A 26 4.19 24.30 -29.61
CA ASP A 26 3.89 25.71 -29.34
C ASP A 26 4.53 26.21 -28.03
N ALA A 27 4.93 27.49 -27.97
CA ALA A 27 5.56 28.10 -26.80
C ALA A 27 4.70 27.99 -25.52
N LYS A 28 3.36 28.07 -25.64
CA LYS A 28 2.45 27.86 -24.50
C LYS A 28 2.53 26.44 -23.96
N THR A 29 2.87 25.46 -24.78
CA THR A 29 3.06 24.07 -24.35
C THR A 29 4.29 23.96 -23.45
N VAL A 30 5.39 24.63 -23.81
CA VAL A 30 6.60 24.71 -22.98
C VAL A 30 6.34 25.47 -21.68
N ALA A 31 5.64 26.62 -21.76
CA ALA A 31 5.24 27.39 -20.58
C ALA A 31 4.45 26.53 -19.57
N ARG A 32 3.59 25.63 -20.07
CA ARG A 32 2.83 24.68 -19.24
C ARG A 32 3.70 23.60 -18.61
N TRP A 33 4.75 23.13 -19.29
CA TRP A 33 5.71 22.17 -18.69
C TRP A 33 6.43 22.77 -17.48
N ILE A 34 6.68 24.08 -17.51
CA ILE A 34 7.30 24.82 -16.42
C ILE A 34 6.29 25.11 -15.31
N THR A 35 5.10 25.61 -15.66
CA THR A 35 4.15 26.15 -14.67
C THR A 35 3.30 25.06 -14.00
N GLU A 36 2.76 24.10 -14.77
CA GLU A 36 1.87 23.04 -14.27
C GLU A 36 2.68 21.97 -13.50
N PRO A 37 2.47 21.80 -12.17
CA PRO A 37 3.11 20.73 -11.42
C PRO A 37 2.74 19.34 -11.98
N GLY A 38 3.74 18.46 -12.15
CA GLY A 38 3.51 17.08 -12.57
C GLY A 38 3.18 16.89 -14.06
N ARG A 39 3.14 17.96 -14.86
CA ARG A 39 2.96 17.86 -16.32
C ARG A 39 4.19 17.22 -16.95
N ILE A 40 4.01 16.04 -17.54
CA ILE A 40 5.07 15.31 -18.24
C ILE A 40 4.77 15.37 -19.74
N PRO A 41 5.70 15.90 -20.58
CA PRO A 41 5.53 15.91 -22.04
C PRO A 41 5.56 14.49 -22.61
N HIS A 42 5.09 14.28 -23.85
CA HIS A 42 5.29 13.01 -24.57
C HIS A 42 6.77 12.72 -24.82
N ALA A 43 7.15 11.44 -24.91
CA ALA A 43 8.54 10.99 -25.01
C ALA A 43 9.35 11.72 -26.10
N ARG A 44 8.80 11.85 -27.31
CA ARG A 44 9.46 12.56 -28.42
C ARG A 44 9.85 14.01 -28.08
N HIS A 45 9.01 14.72 -27.31
CA HIS A 45 9.28 16.11 -26.94
C HIS A 45 10.26 16.19 -25.77
N ARG A 46 10.26 15.19 -24.87
CA ARG A 46 11.23 15.12 -23.78
C ARG A 46 12.64 14.89 -24.33
N TRP A 47 12.80 13.98 -25.28
CA TRP A 47 14.08 13.75 -25.95
C TRP A 47 14.60 14.99 -26.68
N ALA A 48 13.75 15.64 -27.48
CA ALA A 48 14.13 16.87 -28.17
C ALA A 48 14.52 18.00 -27.19
N ALA A 49 13.85 18.08 -26.04
CA ALA A 49 14.19 19.05 -25.01
C ALA A 49 15.50 18.71 -24.28
N CYS A 50 15.73 17.44 -23.93
CA CYS A 50 16.99 16.97 -23.35
C CYS A 50 18.17 17.26 -24.30
N GLU A 51 18.02 16.95 -25.59
CA GLU A 51 19.03 17.22 -26.61
C GLU A 51 19.30 18.73 -26.75
N ALA A 52 18.25 19.56 -26.77
CA ALA A 52 18.39 21.01 -26.90
C ALA A 52 19.04 21.67 -25.68
N LEU A 53 18.79 21.14 -24.48
CA LEU A 53 19.27 21.71 -23.22
C LEU A 53 20.58 21.08 -22.73
N GLY A 54 21.00 19.94 -23.29
CA GLY A 54 22.19 19.20 -22.84
C GLY A 54 22.02 18.50 -21.49
N GLU A 55 20.77 18.23 -21.10
CA GLU A 55 20.40 17.68 -19.79
C GLU A 55 19.79 16.29 -19.92
N GLU A 56 19.95 15.44 -18.90
CA GLU A 56 19.31 14.12 -18.91
C GLU A 56 17.81 14.20 -18.56
N GLU A 57 17.03 13.24 -19.07
CA GLU A 57 15.58 13.18 -18.82
C GLU A 57 15.25 13.07 -17.31
N GLN A 58 16.17 12.49 -16.52
CA GLN A 58 16.00 12.33 -15.08
C GLN A 58 16.08 13.64 -14.30
N ASP A 59 16.87 14.58 -14.80
CA ASP A 59 17.07 15.88 -14.16
C ASP A 59 15.92 16.82 -14.49
N LEU A 60 15.43 16.77 -15.73
CA LEU A 60 14.30 17.60 -16.19
C LEU A 60 12.93 17.07 -15.74
N TRP A 61 12.73 15.74 -15.75
CA TRP A 61 11.48 15.09 -15.36
C TRP A 61 11.70 13.81 -14.53
N PRO A 62 12.09 13.93 -13.25
CA PRO A 62 12.34 12.77 -12.37
C PRO A 62 11.12 11.84 -12.20
N THR A 63 9.90 12.37 -12.36
CA THR A 63 8.65 11.61 -12.31
C THR A 63 8.31 10.88 -13.62
N ALA A 64 8.80 11.35 -14.77
CA ALA A 64 8.58 10.69 -16.07
C ALA A 64 9.29 9.34 -16.12
N ILE A 65 10.51 9.30 -15.62
CA ILE A 65 11.33 8.08 -15.54
C ILE A 65 10.75 7.06 -14.58
N ARG A 66 10.13 7.47 -13.46
CA ARG A 66 9.36 6.53 -12.61
C ARG A 66 8.21 5.85 -13.36
N SER A 67 7.58 6.53 -14.33
CA SER A 67 6.52 5.94 -15.16
C SER A 67 7.04 5.17 -16.38
N ALA A 68 8.23 5.50 -16.89
CA ALA A 68 8.83 4.82 -18.04
C ALA A 68 9.65 3.58 -17.64
N LEU A 69 10.21 3.55 -16.43
CA LEU A 69 10.96 2.41 -15.86
C LEU A 69 10.08 1.29 -15.29
N THR A 70 8.76 1.45 -15.24
CA THR A 70 7.83 0.35 -14.91
C THR A 70 7.39 -0.41 -16.18
N THR A 71 8.35 -0.68 -17.05
CA THR A 71 8.21 -1.67 -18.12
C THR A 71 8.89 -2.97 -17.67
N GLY A 72 8.27 -4.13 -17.94
CA GLY A 72 8.75 -5.44 -17.48
C GLY A 72 8.28 -5.84 -16.07
N PRO A 73 9.01 -6.73 -15.36
CA PRO A 73 8.52 -7.45 -14.17
C PRO A 73 8.18 -6.58 -12.94
N ASN A 74 8.60 -5.31 -12.91
CA ASN A 74 8.38 -4.40 -11.78
C ASN A 74 7.11 -3.54 -11.89
N ARG A 75 6.28 -3.74 -12.91
CA ARG A 75 5.12 -2.90 -13.23
C ARG A 75 4.09 -2.77 -12.10
N GLU A 76 4.03 -3.74 -11.20
CA GLU A 76 3.08 -3.74 -10.08
C GLU A 76 3.62 -3.06 -8.83
N LEU A 77 4.93 -2.80 -8.75
CA LEU A 77 5.53 -2.16 -7.58
C LEU A 77 5.33 -0.65 -7.63
N VAL A 78 4.50 -0.12 -6.73
CA VAL A 78 4.28 1.33 -6.57
C VAL A 78 5.39 1.94 -5.74
N GLN A 79 5.69 1.35 -4.58
CA GLN A 79 6.72 1.84 -3.67
C GLN A 79 7.18 0.73 -2.71
N VAL A 80 8.46 0.76 -2.33
CA VAL A 80 9.01 -0.03 -1.21
C VAL A 80 9.33 0.92 -0.07
N TYR A 81 8.95 0.53 1.14
CA TYR A 81 9.31 1.18 2.39
C TYR A 81 10.32 0.29 3.13
N PRO A 82 11.45 0.85 3.62
CA PRO A 82 12.47 0.07 4.31
C PRO A 82 11.96 -0.55 5.61
N TYR A 83 10.94 0.05 6.22
CA TYR A 83 10.19 -0.47 7.36
C TYR A 83 8.75 0.02 7.28
N ARG A 84 7.79 -0.76 7.75
CA ARG A 84 6.35 -0.47 7.67
C ARG A 84 5.99 0.88 8.31
N SER A 85 6.63 1.25 9.40
CA SER A 85 6.41 2.54 10.07
C SER A 85 6.90 3.75 9.26
N ALA A 86 7.70 3.57 8.20
CA ALA A 86 8.04 4.66 7.26
C ALA A 86 6.88 4.99 6.30
N ALA A 87 5.92 4.07 6.15
CA ALA A 87 4.78 4.33 5.29
C ALA A 87 3.85 5.34 5.95
N PRO A 88 3.45 6.42 5.25
CA PRO A 88 2.57 7.42 5.83
C PRO A 88 1.25 6.83 6.31
N THR A 89 0.78 7.18 7.50
CA THR A 89 -0.56 6.78 7.98
C THR A 89 -1.67 7.21 6.99
N SER A 90 -1.45 8.29 6.25
CA SER A 90 -2.33 8.77 5.18
C SER A 90 -2.45 7.81 4.00
N LEU A 91 -1.46 6.95 3.74
CA LEU A 91 -1.52 5.91 2.71
C LEU A 91 -2.63 4.92 3.03
N TRP A 92 -2.59 4.32 4.23
CA TRP A 92 -3.61 3.39 4.73
C TRP A 92 -5.01 4.00 4.68
N ARG A 93 -5.15 5.22 5.21
CA ARG A 93 -6.43 5.95 5.17
C ARG A 93 -6.93 6.13 3.74
N THR A 94 -6.04 6.48 2.81
CA THR A 94 -6.39 6.70 1.39
C THR A 94 -6.83 5.39 0.75
N LEU A 95 -6.10 4.30 0.96
CA LEU A 95 -6.43 2.98 0.40
C LEU A 95 -7.77 2.45 0.94
N ILE A 96 -7.98 2.51 2.26
CA ILE A 96 -9.25 2.13 2.90
C ILE A 96 -10.41 2.97 2.35
N THR A 97 -10.20 4.28 2.19
CA THR A 97 -11.24 5.19 1.70
C THR A 97 -11.57 4.93 0.23
N LYS A 98 -10.57 4.63 -0.60
CA LYS A 98 -10.75 4.40 -2.04
C LYS A 98 -11.38 3.05 -2.37
N ALA A 99 -11.06 1.99 -1.62
CA ALA A 99 -11.53 0.63 -1.91
C ALA A 99 -13.05 0.52 -1.87
N GLN A 100 -13.69 -0.01 -2.91
CA GLN A 100 -15.15 -0.12 -3.04
C GLN A 100 -15.66 -1.56 -3.00
N ARG A 101 -14.85 -2.53 -3.44
CA ARG A 101 -15.29 -3.92 -3.62
C ARG A 101 -14.83 -4.80 -2.47
N GLU A 102 -13.57 -4.65 -2.08
CA GLU A 102 -12.95 -5.53 -1.09
C GLU A 102 -11.91 -4.82 -0.22
N LEU A 103 -12.01 -5.11 1.08
CA LEU A 103 -10.96 -4.92 2.07
C LEU A 103 -10.60 -6.28 2.65
N PHE A 104 -9.34 -6.70 2.50
CA PHE A 104 -8.87 -7.93 3.13
C PHE A 104 -7.62 -7.65 3.95
N PHE A 105 -7.76 -7.67 5.27
CA PHE A 105 -6.69 -7.46 6.24
C PHE A 105 -6.14 -8.80 6.70
N ALA A 106 -5.20 -9.38 5.95
CA ALA A 106 -4.49 -10.60 6.33
C ALA A 106 -3.17 -10.27 7.03
N GLY A 107 -3.28 -9.68 8.23
CA GLY A 107 -2.14 -9.45 9.12
C GLY A 107 -2.28 -10.24 10.41
N TYR A 108 -1.18 -10.81 10.91
CA TYR A 108 -1.24 -11.74 12.04
C TYR A 108 -1.96 -11.19 13.28
N THR A 109 -1.84 -9.89 13.54
CA THR A 109 -2.49 -9.24 14.70
C THR A 109 -3.47 -8.14 14.35
N ASN A 110 -3.32 -7.42 13.22
CA ASN A 110 -4.15 -6.29 12.75
C ASN A 110 -4.41 -5.11 13.72
N TYR A 111 -4.05 -5.18 15.00
CA TYR A 111 -4.42 -4.22 16.05
C TYR A 111 -4.07 -2.76 15.72
N PHE A 112 -2.95 -2.54 15.03
CA PHE A 112 -2.47 -1.22 14.63
C PHE A 112 -3.48 -0.44 13.78
N LEU A 113 -4.35 -1.14 13.04
CA LEU A 113 -5.39 -0.50 12.23
C LEU A 113 -6.30 0.38 13.10
N TRP A 114 -6.67 -0.08 14.30
CA TRP A 114 -7.51 0.69 15.22
C TRP A 114 -6.75 1.77 15.98
N LEU A 115 -5.44 1.61 16.16
CA LEU A 115 -4.61 2.64 16.81
C LEU A 115 -4.31 3.81 15.87
N GLU A 116 -4.12 3.52 14.58
CA GLU A 116 -3.64 4.50 13.60
C GLU A 116 -4.77 5.08 12.73
N GLN A 117 -5.88 4.36 12.56
CA GLN A 117 -7.00 4.79 11.72
C GLN A 117 -8.18 5.27 12.58
N ALA A 118 -8.28 6.59 12.75
CA ALA A 118 -9.39 7.20 13.46
C ALA A 118 -10.75 6.79 12.85
N ASN A 119 -11.69 6.43 13.71
CA ASN A 119 -13.06 6.04 13.33
C ASN A 119 -13.13 4.86 12.36
N LEU A 120 -12.15 3.93 12.38
CA LEU A 120 -12.12 2.77 11.49
C LEU A 120 -13.43 1.97 11.51
N SER A 121 -13.97 1.66 12.69
CA SER A 121 -15.23 0.90 12.83
C SER A 121 -16.40 1.55 12.10
N ALA A 122 -16.52 2.89 12.16
CA ALA A 122 -17.55 3.62 11.41
C ALA A 122 -17.28 3.61 9.90
N ALA A 123 -16.02 3.66 9.48
CA ALA A 123 -15.65 3.55 8.07
C ALA A 123 -15.97 2.16 7.49
N LEU A 124 -15.65 1.09 8.22
CA LEU A 124 -15.96 -0.29 7.82
C LEU A 124 -17.47 -0.50 7.71
N ARG A 125 -18.27 0.01 8.66
CA ARG A 125 -19.74 -0.01 8.58
C ARG A 125 -20.27 0.66 7.31
N ARG A 126 -19.80 1.86 6.98
CA ARG A 126 -20.20 2.56 5.75
C ARG A 126 -19.79 1.79 4.49
N LYS A 127 -18.60 1.18 4.49
CA LYS A 127 -18.13 0.35 3.37
C LYS A 127 -19.00 -0.89 3.19
N ALA A 128 -19.31 -1.59 4.27
CA ALA A 128 -20.22 -2.74 4.25
C ALA A 128 -21.61 -2.38 3.72
N GLN A 129 -22.18 -1.25 4.18
CA GLN A 129 -23.47 -0.73 3.67
C GLN A 129 -23.43 -0.41 2.17
N ALA A 130 -22.28 -0.01 1.64
CA ALA A 130 -22.05 0.22 0.21
C ALA A 130 -21.76 -1.07 -0.58
N GLY A 131 -21.81 -2.25 0.05
CA GLY A 131 -21.60 -3.55 -0.59
C GLY A 131 -20.15 -4.02 -0.65
N CYS A 132 -19.22 -3.36 0.05
CA CYS A 132 -17.83 -3.79 0.13
C CYS A 132 -17.70 -5.03 1.03
N ARG A 133 -17.01 -6.06 0.55
CA ARG A 133 -16.65 -7.26 1.34
C ARG A 133 -15.46 -6.95 2.23
N ILE A 134 -15.54 -7.28 3.52
CA ILE A 134 -14.51 -6.95 4.51
C ILE A 134 -14.10 -8.22 5.24
N ARG A 135 -12.82 -8.59 5.13
CA ARG A 135 -12.29 -9.83 5.72
C ARG A 135 -11.07 -9.55 6.58
N PHE A 136 -10.96 -10.27 7.68
CA PHE A 136 -9.81 -10.26 8.58
C PHE A 136 -9.27 -11.67 8.77
N LEU A 137 -8.01 -11.89 8.39
CA LEU A 137 -7.27 -13.07 8.81
C LEU A 137 -6.44 -12.68 10.03
N VAL A 138 -6.50 -13.48 11.09
CA VAL A 138 -5.85 -13.22 12.37
C VAL A 138 -5.14 -14.49 12.83
N GLY A 139 -3.99 -14.35 13.50
CA GLY A 139 -3.34 -15.47 14.16
C GLY A 139 -4.22 -16.05 15.27
N ASP A 140 -4.14 -17.37 15.48
CA ASP A 140 -4.84 -18.02 16.59
C ASP A 140 -4.03 -17.84 17.89
N PRO A 141 -4.54 -17.14 18.92
CA PRO A 141 -3.80 -16.88 20.15
C PRO A 141 -3.49 -18.16 20.94
N ALA A 142 -4.24 -19.24 20.72
CA ALA A 142 -4.01 -20.53 21.38
C ALA A 142 -3.04 -21.44 20.59
N SER A 143 -2.56 -21.02 19.41
CA SER A 143 -1.69 -21.86 18.58
C SER A 143 -0.25 -21.89 19.09
N PRO A 144 0.41 -23.08 19.04
CA PRO A 144 1.86 -23.18 19.27
C PRO A 144 2.69 -22.27 18.36
N VAL A 145 2.21 -21.97 17.14
CA VAL A 145 2.89 -21.04 16.21
C VAL A 145 2.92 -19.63 16.78
N THR A 146 1.80 -19.18 17.36
CA THR A 146 1.71 -17.86 18.00
C THR A 146 2.60 -17.81 19.24
N ALA A 147 2.56 -18.84 20.07
CA ALA A 147 3.40 -18.93 21.27
C ALA A 147 4.89 -18.87 20.94
N ALA A 148 5.35 -19.67 19.97
CA ALA A 148 6.74 -19.67 19.51
C ALA A 148 7.16 -18.30 18.96
N ARG A 149 6.30 -17.66 18.15
CA ARG A 149 6.62 -16.33 17.61
C ARG A 149 6.63 -15.26 18.70
N GLU A 150 5.75 -15.36 19.69
CA GLU A 150 5.68 -14.44 20.81
C GLU A 150 6.95 -14.52 21.67
N GLU A 151 7.45 -15.73 21.93
CA GLU A 151 8.73 -15.98 22.59
C GLU A 151 9.91 -15.40 21.78
N GLU A 152 9.92 -15.61 20.46
CA GLU A 152 10.94 -15.04 19.57
C GLU A 152 10.96 -13.50 19.56
N GLU A 153 9.78 -12.86 19.57
CA GLU A 153 9.68 -11.40 19.59
C GLU A 153 10.11 -10.83 20.94
N GLY A 154 9.81 -11.51 22.05
CA GLY A 154 10.31 -11.15 23.39
C GLY A 154 9.94 -9.74 23.85
N VAL A 155 8.84 -9.18 23.35
CA VAL A 155 8.39 -7.81 23.66
C VAL A 155 7.26 -7.78 24.69
N PRO A 156 7.14 -6.73 25.53
CA PRO A 156 6.10 -6.64 26.56
C PRO A 156 4.67 -6.69 26.01
N LEU A 157 4.43 -6.07 24.85
CA LEU A 157 3.13 -6.13 24.18
C LEU A 157 3.07 -7.40 23.32
N THR A 158 2.62 -8.48 23.94
CA THR A 158 2.62 -9.82 23.36
C THR A 158 1.76 -9.94 22.09
N LEU A 159 1.98 -10.98 21.27
CA LEU A 159 1.15 -11.22 20.08
C LEU A 159 -0.29 -11.52 20.49
N SER A 160 -0.47 -12.34 21.52
CA SER A 160 -1.77 -12.72 22.07
C SER A 160 -2.56 -11.51 22.55
N THR A 161 -1.90 -10.55 23.22
CA THR A 161 -2.53 -9.28 23.62
C THR A 161 -2.96 -8.45 22.41
N ARG A 162 -2.09 -8.34 21.39
CA ARG A 162 -2.42 -7.62 20.15
C ARG A 162 -3.59 -8.27 19.40
N ILE A 163 -3.61 -9.60 19.32
CA ILE A 163 -4.72 -10.36 18.73
C ILE A 163 -6.01 -10.08 19.52
N ALA A 164 -5.98 -10.14 20.84
CA ALA A 164 -7.15 -9.88 21.69
C ALA A 164 -7.76 -8.49 21.45
N VAL A 165 -6.94 -7.46 21.23
CA VAL A 165 -7.41 -6.11 20.85
C VAL A 165 -8.22 -6.16 19.54
N THR A 166 -7.70 -6.83 18.51
CA THR A 166 -8.43 -6.99 17.24
C THR A 166 -9.70 -7.79 17.40
N LEU A 167 -9.70 -8.88 18.17
CA LEU A 167 -10.91 -9.67 18.43
C LEU A 167 -11.99 -8.83 19.13
N ALA A 168 -11.61 -8.01 20.11
CA ALA A 168 -12.52 -7.11 20.80
C ALA A 168 -13.14 -6.06 19.87
N GLU A 169 -12.39 -5.56 18.89
CA GLU A 169 -12.90 -4.62 17.91
C GLU A 169 -13.79 -5.28 16.85
N LEU A 170 -13.44 -6.49 16.39
CA LEU A 170 -14.30 -7.28 15.50
C LEU A 170 -15.62 -7.66 16.19
N ALA A 171 -15.59 -7.93 17.50
CA ALA A 171 -16.79 -8.21 18.29
C ALA A 171 -17.80 -7.04 18.26
N LYS A 172 -17.33 -5.79 18.12
CA LYS A 172 -18.16 -4.58 17.99
C LYS A 172 -18.76 -4.40 16.58
N LEU A 173 -18.36 -5.23 15.63
CA LEU A 173 -18.82 -5.21 14.24
C LEU A 173 -19.61 -6.47 13.85
N ARG A 174 -19.94 -7.34 14.82
CA ARG A 174 -20.67 -8.61 14.59
C ARG A 174 -22.05 -8.42 13.97
N ASP A 175 -22.68 -7.27 14.21
CA ASP A 175 -23.96 -6.90 13.59
C ASP A 175 -23.83 -6.51 12.11
N VAL A 176 -22.62 -6.56 11.54
CA VAL A 176 -22.33 -6.23 10.13
C VAL A 176 -21.91 -7.50 9.40
N PRO A 177 -22.83 -8.23 8.72
CA PRO A 177 -22.54 -9.53 8.11
C PRO A 177 -21.43 -9.53 7.05
N ALA A 178 -21.17 -8.37 6.43
CA ALA A 178 -20.09 -8.23 5.45
C ALA A 178 -18.69 -8.13 6.06
N VAL A 179 -18.58 -8.05 7.40
CA VAL A 179 -17.31 -8.06 8.15
C VAL A 179 -17.09 -9.46 8.71
N GLU A 180 -16.21 -10.21 8.08
CA GLU A 180 -15.88 -11.59 8.45
C GLU A 180 -14.48 -11.67 9.08
N GLY A 181 -14.28 -12.58 10.03
CA GLY A 181 -12.99 -12.81 10.66
C GLY A 181 -12.68 -14.30 10.83
N ARG A 182 -11.45 -14.69 10.51
CA ARG A 182 -10.97 -16.08 10.62
C ARG A 182 -9.60 -16.16 11.28
N PHE A 183 -9.38 -17.26 12.01
CA PHE A 183 -8.09 -17.68 12.50
C PHE A 183 -7.32 -18.51 11.48
N GLU A 184 -6.06 -18.18 11.24
CA GLU A 184 -5.12 -18.96 10.43
C GLU A 184 -3.67 -18.64 10.86
N THR A 185 -2.77 -19.63 10.91
CA THR A 185 -1.42 -19.45 11.46
C THR A 185 -0.28 -19.56 10.45
N GLY A 186 -0.51 -20.09 9.25
CA GLY A 186 0.49 -20.22 8.18
C GLY A 186 1.03 -18.88 7.65
N HIS A 187 0.35 -17.78 7.94
CA HIS A 187 0.79 -16.42 7.58
C HIS A 187 1.60 -15.67 8.66
N VAL A 188 2.11 -16.33 9.70
CA VAL A 188 2.91 -15.68 10.78
C VAL A 188 4.11 -14.87 10.25
N GLY A 189 4.68 -15.28 9.11
CA GLY A 189 5.82 -14.62 8.47
C GLY A 189 5.45 -13.59 7.39
N LEU A 190 4.17 -13.37 7.09
CA LEU A 190 3.76 -12.50 5.99
C LEU A 190 2.40 -11.84 6.27
N SER A 191 2.36 -10.51 6.22
CA SER A 191 1.09 -9.78 6.16
C SER A 191 0.79 -9.30 4.75
N VAL A 192 -0.48 -9.39 4.35
CA VAL A 192 -1.01 -8.82 3.10
C VAL A 192 -2.29 -8.07 3.42
N PHE A 193 -2.35 -6.80 3.02
CA PHE A 193 -3.51 -5.94 3.21
C PHE A 193 -4.01 -5.49 1.84
N ARG A 194 -5.15 -6.00 1.41
CA ARG A 194 -5.72 -5.75 0.09
C ARG A 194 -6.81 -4.68 0.15
N PHE A 195 -6.79 -3.81 -0.86
CA PHE A 195 -7.68 -2.70 -1.10
C PHE A 195 -8.05 -2.71 -2.59
N ASP A 196 -9.09 -3.46 -2.97
CA ASP A 196 -9.43 -3.75 -4.37
C ASP A 196 -8.25 -4.30 -5.20
N ASP A 197 -7.66 -3.43 -6.04
CA ASP A 197 -6.56 -3.70 -6.97
C ASP A 197 -5.22 -3.15 -6.47
N GLU A 198 -5.16 -2.70 -5.21
CA GLU A 198 -3.93 -2.30 -4.52
C GLU A 198 -3.72 -3.15 -3.27
N MET A 199 -2.48 -3.41 -2.90
CA MET A 199 -2.17 -4.11 -1.65
C MET A 199 -0.88 -3.63 -1.01
N LEU A 200 -0.81 -3.79 0.32
CA LEU A 200 0.41 -3.62 1.09
C LEU A 200 0.88 -4.99 1.56
N VAL A 201 2.13 -5.34 1.27
CA VAL A 201 2.73 -6.64 1.59
C VAL A 201 3.92 -6.44 2.51
N THR A 202 3.93 -7.13 3.65
CA THR A 202 4.98 -7.03 4.67
C THR A 202 5.49 -8.43 5.00
N PRO A 203 6.63 -8.87 4.43
CA PRO A 203 7.32 -10.06 4.94
C PRO A 203 7.95 -9.72 6.29
N HIS A 204 7.68 -10.53 7.31
CA HIS A 204 8.20 -10.29 8.65
C HIS A 204 9.62 -10.82 8.79
N LEU A 205 10.51 -9.96 9.28
CA LEU A 205 11.88 -10.37 9.58
C LEU A 205 11.92 -11.17 10.90
N THR A 206 12.80 -12.16 10.95
CA THR A 206 13.01 -12.99 12.16
C THR A 206 13.40 -12.11 13.36
N ARG A 207 12.80 -12.35 14.53
CA ARG A 207 13.01 -11.60 15.79
C ARG A 207 12.70 -10.09 15.72
N LYS A 208 12.02 -9.61 14.68
CA LYS A 208 11.54 -8.22 14.62
C LYS A 208 10.03 -8.17 14.69
N VAL A 209 9.53 -7.12 15.33
CA VAL A 209 8.10 -6.78 15.30
C VAL A 209 7.74 -6.28 13.90
N GLY A 210 6.53 -6.57 13.43
CA GLY A 210 6.11 -6.25 12.06
C GLY A 210 6.19 -4.78 11.64
N HIS A 211 6.35 -3.82 12.56
CA HIS A 211 6.53 -2.41 12.18
C HIS A 211 7.93 -2.09 11.64
N ASP A 212 8.94 -2.87 12.01
CA ASP A 212 10.33 -2.73 11.55
C ASP A 212 10.61 -3.56 10.28
N SER A 213 9.61 -4.30 9.81
CA SER A 213 9.72 -5.13 8.61
C SER A 213 9.46 -4.31 7.36
N PRO A 214 10.12 -4.61 6.22
CA PRO A 214 9.92 -3.88 4.98
C PRO A 214 8.48 -4.04 4.49
N MET A 215 7.99 -3.04 3.76
CA MET A 215 6.64 -3.09 3.19
C MET A 215 6.66 -2.68 1.72
N MET A 216 5.96 -3.44 0.88
CA MET A 216 5.77 -3.15 -0.52
C MET A 216 4.33 -2.70 -0.76
N HIS A 217 4.15 -1.58 -1.47
CA HIS A 217 2.86 -1.19 -2.03
C HIS A 217 2.79 -1.68 -3.47
N LEU A 218 1.84 -2.57 -3.74
CA LEU A 218 1.58 -3.12 -5.06
C LEU A 218 0.27 -2.57 -5.63
N ARG A 219 0.22 -2.45 -6.95
CA ARG A 219 -0.99 -2.21 -7.74
C ARG A 219 -1.06 -3.25 -8.85
N ARG A 220 -2.22 -3.89 -9.01
CA ARG A 220 -2.46 -4.86 -10.07
C ARG A 220 -2.32 -4.20 -11.44
N CYS A 221 -1.43 -4.73 -12.29
CA CYS A 221 -1.16 -4.17 -13.62
C CYS A 221 -1.20 -5.23 -14.74
N GLN A 222 -1.15 -6.53 -14.39
CA GLN A 222 -1.26 -7.64 -15.33
C GLN A 222 -1.94 -8.84 -14.69
N ALA A 223 -2.32 -9.82 -15.51
CA ALA A 223 -2.76 -11.14 -15.03
C ALA A 223 -1.54 -11.98 -14.61
N ASP A 224 -1.73 -12.83 -13.59
CA ASP A 224 -0.71 -13.74 -13.05
C ASP A 224 0.59 -13.01 -12.60
N GLY A 225 0.43 -11.74 -12.21
CA GLY A 225 1.47 -10.91 -11.63
C GLY A 225 1.76 -11.22 -10.16
N MET A 226 2.65 -10.42 -9.56
CA MET A 226 2.94 -10.48 -8.13
C MET A 226 1.68 -10.25 -7.29
N PHE A 227 0.83 -9.30 -7.71
CA PHE A 227 -0.45 -9.04 -7.07
C PHE A 227 -1.33 -10.30 -7.03
N ASP A 228 -1.53 -10.96 -8.18
CA ASP A 228 -2.39 -12.15 -8.28
C ASP A 228 -1.84 -13.32 -7.46
N ARG A 229 -0.52 -13.45 -7.34
CA ARG A 229 0.14 -14.47 -6.48
C ARG A 229 -0.10 -14.25 -5.00
N PHE A 230 0.07 -13.02 -4.51
CA PHE A 230 -0.23 -12.71 -3.10
C PHE A 230 -1.73 -12.78 -2.82
N ALA A 231 -2.57 -12.37 -3.76
CA ALA A 231 -4.02 -12.52 -3.66
C ALA A 231 -4.41 -14.00 -3.54
N ALA A 232 -3.92 -14.87 -4.44
CA ALA A 232 -4.17 -16.30 -4.38
C ALA A 232 -3.67 -16.92 -3.07
N HIS A 233 -2.50 -16.48 -2.58
CA HIS A 233 -1.96 -16.93 -1.30
C HIS A 233 -2.90 -16.62 -0.12
N VAL A 234 -3.42 -15.40 -0.01
CA VAL A 234 -4.36 -15.06 1.08
C VAL A 234 -5.73 -15.69 0.92
N GLU A 235 -6.19 -15.95 -0.30
CA GLU A 235 -7.42 -16.72 -0.52
C GLU A 235 -7.28 -18.17 -0.06
N GLU A 236 -6.13 -18.80 -0.35
CA GLU A 236 -5.83 -20.15 0.12
C GLU A 236 -5.81 -20.19 1.65
N LEU A 237 -5.13 -19.22 2.29
CA LEU A 237 -5.14 -19.07 3.75
C LEU A 237 -6.57 -18.87 4.28
N TRP A 238 -7.37 -18.01 3.66
CA TRP A 238 -8.76 -17.77 4.03
C TRP A 238 -9.59 -19.04 3.98
N SER A 239 -9.42 -19.86 2.94
CA SER A 239 -10.17 -21.10 2.74
C SER A 239 -9.89 -22.16 3.80
N ARG A 240 -8.65 -22.19 4.32
CA ARG A 240 -8.20 -23.08 5.40
C ARG A 240 -8.44 -22.49 6.80
N GLY A 241 -8.76 -21.20 6.88
CA GLY A 241 -9.00 -20.49 8.12
C GLY A 241 -10.27 -20.96 8.82
N ARG A 242 -10.26 -20.93 10.15
CA ARG A 242 -11.40 -21.30 10.99
C ARG A 242 -12.09 -20.05 11.49
N ASP A 243 -13.43 -20.03 11.48
CA ASP A 243 -14.17 -18.85 11.93
C ASP A 243 -13.84 -18.48 13.39
N ILE A 244 -13.78 -17.17 13.65
CA ILE A 244 -13.61 -16.65 15.00
C ILE A 244 -14.90 -16.93 15.78
N PRO A 245 -14.85 -17.65 16.92
CA PRO A 245 -16.05 -18.03 17.65
C PRO A 245 -16.89 -16.82 18.08
N GLU A 246 -18.21 -16.98 17.99
CA GLU A 246 -19.18 -16.03 18.51
C GLU A 246 -19.27 -16.14 20.04
N GLY A 247 -18.21 -15.80 20.78
CA GLY A 247 -18.29 -15.80 22.25
C GLY A 247 -16.98 -16.00 22.98
N GLY A 248 -16.53 -14.93 23.61
CA GLY A 248 -15.54 -14.94 24.70
C GLY A 248 -15.79 -13.78 25.65
N GLY A 249 -17.07 -13.45 25.87
CA GLY A 249 -17.52 -12.58 26.93
C GLY A 249 -18.20 -13.46 27.97
N ASP A 250 -17.39 -13.99 28.90
CA ASP A 250 -17.75 -14.33 30.27
C ASP A 250 -16.60 -15.15 30.89
N GLY A 251 -15.58 -14.41 31.34
CA GLY A 251 -14.66 -14.89 32.37
C GLY A 251 -15.09 -14.31 33.70
N GLN A 252 -16.13 -14.87 34.32
CA GLN A 252 -16.38 -14.77 35.76
C GLN A 252 -15.93 -16.07 36.43
N ALA A 253 -14.83 -15.98 37.17
CA ALA A 253 -14.64 -16.52 38.52
C ALA A 253 -13.30 -16.02 39.07
#